data_AF-A0A2D5BV61-F1
#
_entry.id   AF-A0A2D5BV61-F1
#
_cell.length_a   1.000
_cell.length_b   1.000
_cell.length_c   1.000
_cell.angle_alpha   90.00
_cell.angle_beta   90.00
_cell.angle_gamma   90.00
#
_symmetry.space_group_name_H-M   'P 1'
#
loop_
_entity.id
_entity.type
_entity.pdbx_description
1 polymer ?
#
loop_
_entity_poly.entity_id
_entity_poly.type
_entity_poly.pdbx_seq_one_letter_code
_entity_poly.pdbx_strand_id
1 'polypeptide(L)'
;MKAVNSMLVASLARATVSVKKSQRWSRLSRGSAGALLLLLVAPVVRSQADARPTSGGGHWSYQVPKPETPPPVRDPSWPRGPLDQFVLAQQEQRGLRPAAEASREALLRRWSLDLIGLPPTDRDLDAFLADVAPGADRRAVDRLLASPHFGERWASPWLDLARYADTDGFNIDGGRSIWKYRDWVIGAFNRDLPFDQFTIQQIAGDMLADADQSTRIATGFHRNTRRNTEGGVDAKEARWEQLLDRVNTTAAIWLGSTIGCAQCHDHKYDPFGQREYYELLAFFETAEEPSLDATSPVDRARRTRLNATLKRLRAQDPVDAAEVARVAKEIKSIPRVTTLVMRERASAGIPKTHFRDRGSYVAKGELVEAGTPAALHEFGKDLPRNRLGLARWLVDDRNPLVARVTVNRYWAELFGRGLVTTVEDFGVKGAAPTHPGLLDWLATDFMAQGWSTKRLLRTIVLSATYRQASVLSPTALASDPANRWFTRGARFRLDAERIRDAFLTASGQLSRRLGGPSVFPVQADTSGVIPINKTSTRWRPSPGEDRYRRGIYTYWRRTMLFTALAAFDAPTREFCTPRRSRTNSPLQALVGMNDPAFFDAA
;
A
#
# COMPACT_ATOMS: atom_id res chain seq x y z
N MET A 1 45.71 -23.47 -43.93
CA MET A 1 45.73 -24.23 -45.21
C MET A 1 44.29 -24.52 -45.62
N LYS A 2 43.86 -24.14 -46.85
CA LYS A 2 42.62 -24.58 -47.56
C LYS A 2 41.27 -24.33 -46.84
N ALA A 3 40.12 -24.03 -47.46
CA ALA A 3 39.70 -23.42 -48.73
C ALA A 3 38.25 -22.88 -48.46
N VAL A 4 37.65 -21.83 -49.03
CA VAL A 4 37.70 -21.13 -50.35
C VAL A 4 36.84 -21.74 -51.46
N ASN A 5 35.56 -21.32 -51.52
CA ASN A 5 34.72 -20.96 -52.71
C ASN A 5 33.24 -20.79 -52.26
N SER A 6 32.46 -19.73 -52.55
CA SER A 6 32.01 -19.07 -53.82
C SER A 6 30.76 -19.75 -54.45
N MET A 7 29.80 -19.09 -55.11
CA MET A 7 29.75 -17.71 -55.69
C MET A 7 28.29 -17.20 -55.95
N LEU A 8 28.16 -16.03 -56.63
CA LEU A 8 27.00 -15.21 -57.07
C LEU A 8 26.61 -14.02 -56.15
N VAL A 9 26.79 -12.71 -56.46
CA VAL A 9 26.84 -11.85 -57.70
C VAL A 9 25.44 -11.56 -58.29
N ALA A 10 24.96 -10.32 -58.56
CA ALA A 10 25.30 -8.91 -58.22
C ALA A 10 24.04 -8.03 -58.51
N SER A 11 23.93 -6.69 -58.43
CA SER A 11 24.84 -5.52 -58.29
C SER A 11 24.13 -4.41 -57.44
N LEU A 12 24.21 -3.06 -57.51
CA LEU A 12 24.82 -2.01 -58.38
C LEU A 12 25.31 -0.83 -57.47
N ALA A 13 25.97 0.21 -58.01
CA ALA A 13 26.92 1.03 -57.23
C ALA A 13 26.50 2.48 -56.83
N ARG A 14 26.88 2.83 -55.60
CA ARG A 14 27.50 4.09 -55.07
C ARG A 14 27.29 5.43 -55.79
N ALA A 15 27.02 6.47 -54.97
CA ALA A 15 27.65 7.79 -55.09
C ALA A 15 27.83 8.46 -53.71
N THR A 16 28.98 9.09 -53.45
CA THR A 16 29.31 9.81 -52.20
C THR A 16 30.15 11.05 -52.47
N VAL A 17 29.78 12.22 -51.94
CA VAL A 17 30.67 13.39 -51.73
C VAL A 17 30.19 14.17 -50.49
N SER A 18 31.11 14.83 -49.78
CA SER A 18 30.83 15.77 -48.68
C SER A 18 31.40 17.16 -49.00
N VAL A 19 30.97 18.23 -48.31
CA VAL A 19 31.78 19.46 -48.14
C VAL A 19 31.39 20.27 -46.90
N LYS A 20 32.23 21.23 -46.49
CA LYS A 20 32.19 21.95 -45.19
C LYS A 20 31.76 23.42 -45.27
N LYS A 21 31.43 23.96 -44.08
CA LYS A 21 31.23 25.37 -43.65
C LYS A 21 32.04 26.49 -44.37
N SER A 22 31.34 27.57 -44.70
CA SER A 22 31.63 29.00 -44.38
C SER A 22 30.37 29.82 -44.74
N GLN A 23 29.90 30.93 -44.13
CA GLN A 23 30.34 32.03 -43.25
C GLN A 23 30.48 33.39 -43.97
N ARG A 24 29.75 34.41 -43.46
CA ARG A 24 29.84 35.90 -43.65
C ARG A 24 28.99 36.63 -44.73
N TRP A 25 27.92 37.26 -44.22
CA TRP A 25 27.64 38.73 -44.24
C TRP A 25 27.61 39.52 -45.57
N SER A 26 26.44 40.12 -45.85
CA SER A 26 26.31 41.51 -46.34
C SER A 26 24.96 42.12 -45.86
N ARG A 27 24.73 43.43 -46.09
CA ARG A 27 23.55 44.21 -45.68
C ARG A 27 23.12 45.16 -46.82
N LEU A 28 21.92 45.73 -46.71
CA LEU A 28 21.31 46.79 -47.56
C LEU A 28 20.81 46.28 -48.93
N SER A 29 19.81 46.90 -49.60
CA SER A 29 19.09 48.16 -49.32
C SER A 29 17.56 48.06 -49.59
N ARG A 30 16.84 49.17 -49.40
CA ARG A 30 15.39 49.34 -49.60
C ARG A 30 14.97 49.27 -51.08
N GLY A 31 13.73 48.85 -51.35
CA GLY A 31 13.00 48.99 -52.62
C GLY A 31 11.54 48.59 -52.44
N SER A 32 10.59 49.30 -53.06
CA SER A 32 9.15 49.19 -52.77
C SER A 32 8.29 48.87 -54.00
N ALA A 33 7.12 48.26 -53.76
CA ALA A 33 6.00 48.02 -54.68
C ALA A 33 6.21 46.97 -55.80
N GLY A 34 5.11 46.36 -56.23
CA GLY A 34 5.06 45.28 -57.23
C GLY A 34 4.36 44.03 -56.70
N ALA A 35 3.02 43.99 -56.75
CA ALA A 35 2.24 42.84 -56.30
C ALA A 35 2.12 41.78 -57.41
N LEU A 36 2.32 40.51 -57.07
CA LEU A 36 1.84 39.38 -57.86
C LEU A 36 1.30 38.28 -56.95
N LEU A 37 0.04 37.90 -57.13
CA LEU A 37 -0.67 36.98 -56.25
C LEU A 37 -0.48 35.54 -56.73
N LEU A 38 0.41 34.79 -56.09
CA LEU A 38 0.61 33.35 -56.35
C LEU A 38 0.16 32.52 -55.15
N LEU A 39 -0.95 31.79 -55.34
CA LEU A 39 -1.59 30.92 -54.34
C LEU A 39 -0.78 29.64 -54.10
N LEU A 40 0.27 29.74 -53.28
CA LEU A 40 0.90 28.56 -52.68
C LEU A 40 0.07 28.07 -51.49
N VAL A 41 -0.77 27.07 -51.75
CA VAL A 41 -1.48 26.31 -50.71
C VAL A 41 -0.47 25.44 -49.97
N ALA A 42 0.23 26.04 -49.01
CA ALA A 42 1.00 25.28 -48.04
C ALA A 42 0.02 24.43 -47.20
N PRO A 43 0.26 23.10 -47.04
CA PRO A 43 -0.56 22.30 -46.15
C PRO A 43 -0.33 22.79 -44.73
N VAL A 44 -1.33 23.47 -44.16
CA VAL A 44 -1.36 23.78 -42.74
C VAL A 44 -1.57 22.46 -42.00
N VAL A 45 -0.45 21.78 -41.74
CA VAL A 45 -0.35 20.79 -40.67
C VAL A 45 -0.46 21.56 -39.37
N ARG A 46 -1.70 21.96 -39.05
CA ARG A 46 -2.13 22.02 -37.65
C ARG A 46 -1.76 20.66 -37.09
N SER A 47 -0.79 20.62 -36.20
CA SER A 47 -0.77 19.55 -35.22
C SER A 47 -2.17 19.52 -34.61
N GLN A 48 -2.76 18.33 -34.54
CA GLN A 48 -3.76 18.10 -33.53
C GLN A 48 -3.03 18.26 -32.20
N ALA A 49 -3.10 19.47 -31.64
CA ALA A 49 -3.05 19.60 -30.20
C ALA A 49 -4.24 18.77 -29.72
N ASP A 50 -3.96 17.56 -29.24
CA ASP A 50 -4.97 16.57 -28.90
C ASP A 50 -6.03 17.26 -28.05
N ALA A 51 -7.28 17.18 -28.53
CA ALA A 51 -8.38 17.85 -27.85
C ALA A 51 -8.45 17.26 -26.45
N ARG A 52 -8.12 18.08 -25.43
CA ARG A 52 -8.14 17.67 -24.02
C ARG A 52 -9.43 16.88 -23.79
N PRO A 53 -9.38 15.66 -23.22
CA PRO A 53 -10.59 15.05 -22.71
C PRO A 53 -11.22 16.09 -21.77
N THR A 54 -12.45 16.50 -22.10
CA THR A 54 -13.10 17.60 -21.39
C THR A 54 -13.23 17.25 -19.91
N SER A 55 -13.18 18.29 -19.06
CA SER A 55 -13.06 18.18 -17.61
C SER A 55 -13.96 17.08 -17.02
N GLY A 56 -13.40 16.30 -16.09
CA GLY A 56 -13.90 14.99 -15.65
C GLY A 56 -15.27 14.92 -14.96
N GLY A 57 -16.09 15.98 -15.00
CA GLY A 57 -17.39 16.07 -14.33
C GLY A 57 -18.43 15.03 -14.77
N GLY A 58 -18.19 14.29 -15.86
CA GLY A 58 -19.06 13.22 -16.32
C GLY A 58 -18.87 11.86 -15.61
N HIS A 59 -17.67 11.53 -15.13
CA HIS A 59 -17.41 10.19 -14.57
C HIS A 59 -17.73 10.13 -13.08
N TRP A 60 -18.43 9.08 -12.65
CA TRP A 60 -18.98 8.94 -11.29
C TRP A 60 -17.92 9.05 -10.18
N SER A 61 -16.70 8.56 -10.42
CA SER A 61 -15.62 8.54 -9.44
C SER A 61 -14.91 9.89 -9.25
N TYR A 62 -15.13 10.86 -10.15
CA TYR A 62 -14.60 12.22 -10.05
C TYR A 62 -15.65 13.24 -9.57
N GLN A 63 -16.90 12.81 -9.37
CA GLN A 63 -17.93 13.60 -8.71
C GLN A 63 -17.87 13.36 -7.20
N VAL A 64 -17.94 14.41 -6.38
CA VAL A 64 -17.95 14.31 -4.90
C VAL A 64 -19.09 13.38 -4.44
N PRO A 65 -18.84 12.38 -3.57
CA PRO A 65 -19.88 11.47 -3.09
C PRO A 65 -20.95 12.22 -2.31
N LYS A 66 -22.20 11.77 -2.45
CA LYS A 66 -23.37 12.40 -1.81
C LYS A 66 -23.90 11.51 -0.69
N PRO A 67 -24.50 12.08 0.37
CA PRO A 67 -25.27 11.30 1.33
C PRO A 67 -26.47 10.66 0.62
N GLU A 68 -26.49 9.33 0.59
CA GLU A 68 -27.50 8.54 -0.11
C GLU A 68 -28.59 8.06 0.85
N THR A 69 -29.86 8.15 0.43
CA THR A 69 -30.98 7.64 1.22
C THR A 69 -31.19 6.15 0.92
N PRO A 70 -31.26 5.27 1.94
CA PRO A 70 -31.51 3.85 1.72
C PRO A 70 -32.81 3.59 0.94
N PRO A 71 -32.79 2.72 -0.08
CA PRO A 71 -33.95 2.49 -0.94
C PRO A 71 -35.02 1.66 -0.22
N PRO A 72 -36.32 1.83 -0.56
CA PRO A 72 -37.36 0.93 -0.11
C PRO A 72 -37.16 -0.48 -0.69
N VAL A 73 -37.55 -1.49 0.09
CA VAL A 73 -37.45 -2.92 -0.23
C VAL A 73 -38.81 -3.60 -0.05
N ARG A 74 -39.03 -4.73 -0.74
CA ARG A 74 -40.25 -5.53 -0.65
C ARG A 74 -40.30 -6.39 0.61
N ASP A 75 -39.15 -6.88 1.07
CA ASP A 75 -39.02 -7.54 2.38
C ASP A 75 -38.35 -6.59 3.42
N PRO A 76 -39.14 -5.85 4.22
CA PRO A 76 -38.62 -5.00 5.28
C PRO A 76 -38.14 -5.78 6.52
N SER A 77 -38.29 -7.11 6.57
CA SER A 77 -37.93 -7.92 7.73
C SER A 77 -36.48 -8.43 7.72
N TRP A 78 -35.88 -8.55 6.53
CA TRP A 78 -34.49 -9.00 6.38
C TRP A 78 -33.41 -7.94 6.73
N PRO A 79 -33.55 -6.64 6.38
CA PRO A 79 -32.51 -5.65 6.65
C PRO A 79 -32.27 -5.39 8.14
N ARG A 80 -31.02 -5.49 8.60
CA ARG A 80 -30.60 -5.09 9.96
C ARG A 80 -30.17 -3.62 10.04
N GLY A 81 -30.11 -2.91 8.91
CA GLY A 81 -29.84 -1.47 8.82
C GLY A 81 -29.72 -0.95 7.38
N PRO A 82 -29.35 0.34 7.21
CA PRO A 82 -29.23 1.01 5.91
C PRO A 82 -28.46 0.25 4.82
N LEU A 83 -27.30 -0.32 5.19
CA LEU A 83 -26.43 -1.11 4.31
C LEU A 83 -27.21 -2.23 3.60
N ASP A 84 -28.02 -2.97 4.35
CA ASP A 84 -28.77 -4.13 3.86
C ASP A 84 -29.87 -3.74 2.88
N GLN A 85 -30.47 -2.55 3.04
CA GLN A 85 -31.51 -2.06 2.13
C GLN A 85 -30.96 -1.80 0.73
N PHE A 86 -29.77 -1.21 0.60
CA PHE A 86 -29.10 -1.05 -0.70
C PHE A 86 -28.78 -2.39 -1.37
N VAL A 87 -28.39 -3.42 -0.61
CA VAL A 87 -28.07 -4.76 -1.12
C VAL A 87 -29.35 -5.49 -1.55
N LEU A 88 -30.35 -5.54 -0.67
CA LEU A 88 -31.61 -6.23 -0.92
C LEU A 88 -32.36 -5.60 -2.11
N ALA A 89 -32.38 -4.27 -2.25
CA ALA A 89 -32.98 -3.61 -3.42
C ALA A 89 -32.33 -4.05 -4.74
N GLN A 90 -31.00 -4.24 -4.78
CA GLN A 90 -30.33 -4.77 -5.98
C GLN A 90 -30.65 -6.26 -6.20
N GLN A 91 -30.83 -7.06 -5.15
CA GLN A 91 -31.26 -8.46 -5.27
C GLN A 91 -32.70 -8.57 -5.79
N GLU A 92 -33.65 -7.85 -5.18
CA GLU A 92 -35.07 -7.84 -5.54
C GLU A 92 -35.33 -7.34 -6.97
N GLN A 93 -34.55 -6.35 -7.44
CA GLN A 93 -34.57 -5.86 -8.82
C GLN A 93 -34.17 -6.95 -9.83
N ARG A 94 -33.41 -7.97 -9.41
CA ARG A 94 -32.90 -9.08 -10.24
C ARG A 94 -33.65 -10.39 -10.00
N GLY A 95 -34.70 -10.39 -9.17
CA GLY A 95 -35.39 -11.61 -8.74
C GLY A 95 -34.54 -12.55 -7.85
N LEU A 96 -33.40 -12.07 -7.36
CA LEU A 96 -32.55 -12.79 -6.42
C LEU A 96 -33.12 -12.68 -5.01
N ARG A 97 -32.66 -13.58 -4.12
CA ARG A 97 -32.97 -13.56 -2.69
C ARG A 97 -31.68 -13.76 -1.89
N PRO A 98 -31.62 -13.24 -0.65
CA PRO A 98 -30.50 -13.51 0.25
C PRO A 98 -30.57 -14.96 0.76
N ALA A 99 -29.43 -15.47 1.23
CA ALA A 99 -29.38 -16.71 1.98
C ALA A 99 -30.02 -16.55 3.38
N ALA A 100 -30.37 -17.67 4.00
CA ALA A 100 -30.62 -17.72 5.43
C ALA A 100 -29.39 -17.25 6.23
N GLU A 101 -29.59 -16.82 7.47
CA GLU A 101 -28.49 -16.41 8.34
C GLU A 101 -27.58 -17.60 8.69
N ALA A 102 -26.28 -17.34 8.86
CA ALA A 102 -25.32 -18.35 9.29
C ALA A 102 -25.53 -18.73 10.77
N SER A 103 -25.12 -19.94 11.15
CA SER A 103 -25.15 -20.38 12.55
C SER A 103 -24.19 -19.55 13.43
N ARG A 104 -24.41 -19.55 14.75
CA ARG A 104 -23.65 -18.69 15.68
C ARG A 104 -22.16 -19.04 15.69
N GLU A 105 -21.83 -20.31 15.57
CA GLU A 105 -20.47 -20.85 15.49
C GLU A 105 -19.78 -20.35 14.22
N ALA A 106 -20.49 -20.37 13.08
CA ALA A 106 -20.00 -19.88 11.81
C ALA A 106 -19.81 -18.36 11.81
N LEU A 107 -20.72 -17.61 12.43
CA LEU A 107 -20.61 -16.15 12.61
C LEU A 107 -19.39 -15.78 13.45
N LEU A 108 -19.21 -16.39 14.64
CA LEU A 108 -18.05 -16.10 15.49
C LEU A 108 -16.74 -16.46 14.79
N ARG A 109 -16.69 -17.61 14.11
CA ARG A 109 -15.50 -18.02 13.35
C ARG A 109 -15.17 -17.03 12.23
N ARG A 110 -16.19 -16.54 11.50
CA ARG A 110 -16.02 -15.54 10.43
C ARG A 110 -15.55 -14.20 11.01
N TRP A 111 -16.22 -13.66 12.03
CA TRP A 111 -15.83 -12.43 12.71
C TRP A 111 -14.40 -12.49 13.26
N SER A 112 -14.01 -13.59 13.92
CA SER A 112 -12.66 -13.72 14.47
C SER A 112 -11.60 -13.75 13.36
N LEU A 113 -11.81 -14.58 12.33
CA LEU A 113 -10.88 -14.67 11.21
C LEU A 113 -10.74 -13.35 10.46
N ASP A 114 -11.81 -12.57 10.30
CA ASP A 114 -11.78 -11.34 9.51
C ASP A 114 -11.40 -10.09 10.31
N LEU A 115 -11.78 -9.98 11.58
CA LEU A 115 -11.47 -8.82 12.43
C LEU A 115 -10.09 -8.93 13.10
N ILE A 116 -9.64 -10.13 13.51
CA ILE A 116 -8.36 -10.33 14.23
C ILE A 116 -7.39 -11.29 13.52
N GLY A 117 -7.81 -11.95 12.43
CA GLY A 117 -6.93 -12.80 11.62
C GLY A 117 -6.63 -14.17 12.23
N LEU A 118 -7.34 -14.56 13.30
CA LEU A 118 -7.16 -15.80 14.05
C LEU A 118 -8.50 -16.52 14.21
N PRO A 119 -8.56 -17.87 14.26
CA PRO A 119 -9.77 -18.56 14.69
C PRO A 119 -10.08 -18.23 16.16
N PRO A 120 -11.36 -18.32 16.60
CA PRO A 120 -11.71 -18.20 18.01
C PRO A 120 -11.13 -19.40 18.78
N THR A 121 -10.88 -19.24 20.09
CA THR A 121 -10.65 -20.40 20.97
C THR A 121 -11.96 -21.07 21.34
N ASP A 122 -11.93 -22.33 21.79
CA ASP A 122 -13.13 -23.05 22.21
C ASP A 122 -13.83 -22.32 23.36
N ARG A 123 -13.05 -21.73 24.29
CA ARG A 123 -13.55 -20.84 25.34
C ARG A 123 -14.28 -19.60 24.81
N ASP A 124 -13.80 -19.00 23.71
CA ASP A 124 -14.49 -17.86 23.08
C ASP A 124 -15.81 -18.29 22.44
N LEU A 125 -15.86 -19.52 21.91
CA LEU A 125 -17.05 -20.14 21.33
C LEU A 125 -18.09 -20.45 22.41
N ASP A 126 -17.74 -21.21 23.43
CA ASP A 126 -18.62 -21.55 24.57
C ASP A 126 -19.21 -20.29 25.21
N ALA A 127 -18.35 -19.29 25.50
CA ALA A 127 -18.74 -18.03 26.11
C ALA A 127 -19.54 -17.10 25.17
N PHE A 128 -19.61 -17.40 23.87
CA PHE A 128 -20.52 -16.72 22.94
C PHE A 128 -21.85 -17.48 22.80
N LEU A 129 -21.82 -18.81 22.67
CA LEU A 129 -23.02 -19.64 22.56
C LEU A 129 -23.88 -19.52 23.83
N ALA A 130 -23.25 -19.48 25.01
CA ALA A 130 -23.93 -19.25 26.29
C ALA A 130 -24.47 -17.81 26.46
N ASP A 131 -23.91 -16.81 25.76
CA ASP A 131 -24.47 -15.45 25.77
C ASP A 131 -25.70 -15.38 24.87
N VAL A 132 -26.88 -15.56 25.48
CA VAL A 132 -28.21 -15.43 24.85
C VAL A 132 -28.89 -14.09 25.13
N ALA A 133 -28.24 -13.17 25.86
CA ALA A 133 -28.85 -11.90 26.24
C ALA A 133 -28.88 -10.92 25.05
N PRO A 134 -29.88 -10.00 24.96
CA PRO A 134 -29.98 -9.05 23.86
C PRO A 134 -28.66 -8.32 23.56
N GLY A 135 -28.24 -8.32 22.28
CA GLY A 135 -26.99 -7.71 21.84
C GLY A 135 -25.72 -8.56 21.97
N ALA A 136 -25.82 -9.88 22.21
CA ALA A 136 -24.67 -10.79 22.31
C ALA A 136 -23.68 -10.68 21.13
N ASP A 137 -24.20 -10.63 19.90
CA ASP A 137 -23.39 -10.47 18.68
C ASP A 137 -22.57 -9.17 18.68
N ARG A 138 -23.18 -8.07 19.13
CA ARG A 138 -22.51 -6.78 19.24
C ARG A 138 -21.41 -6.84 20.31
N ARG A 139 -21.67 -7.47 21.46
CA ARG A 139 -20.63 -7.72 22.48
C ARG A 139 -19.49 -8.58 21.92
N ALA A 140 -19.78 -9.62 21.15
CA ALA A 140 -18.77 -10.47 20.52
C ALA A 140 -17.89 -9.69 19.52
N VAL A 141 -18.51 -8.92 18.62
CA VAL A 141 -17.80 -8.04 17.68
C VAL A 141 -17.02 -6.95 18.40
N ASP A 142 -17.58 -6.31 19.44
CA ASP A 142 -16.89 -5.28 20.23
C ASP A 142 -15.66 -5.85 20.98
N ARG A 143 -15.72 -7.09 21.51
CA ARG A 143 -14.55 -7.79 22.08
C ARG A 143 -13.47 -8.02 21.01
N LEU A 144 -13.84 -8.41 19.80
CA LEU A 144 -12.89 -8.64 18.70
C LEU A 144 -12.27 -7.32 18.19
N LEU A 145 -13.03 -6.24 18.09
CA LEU A 145 -12.55 -4.90 17.74
C LEU A 145 -11.66 -4.28 18.84
N ALA A 146 -11.84 -4.67 20.11
CA ALA A 146 -10.98 -4.28 21.22
C ALA A 146 -9.68 -5.11 21.34
N SER A 147 -9.61 -6.28 20.67
CA SER A 147 -8.45 -7.17 20.71
C SER A 147 -7.19 -6.51 20.12
N PRO A 148 -6.00 -6.67 20.74
CA PRO A 148 -4.75 -6.16 20.15
C PRO A 148 -4.35 -6.87 18.84
N HIS A 149 -4.99 -8.02 18.54
CA HIS A 149 -4.80 -8.75 17.29
C HIS A 149 -5.58 -8.13 16.11
N PHE A 150 -6.48 -7.17 16.37
CA PHE A 150 -7.15 -6.37 15.34
C PHE A 150 -6.14 -5.61 14.48
N GLY A 151 -5.22 -4.88 15.13
CA GLY A 151 -4.23 -4.06 14.45
C GLY A 151 -3.27 -4.87 13.59
N GLU A 152 -2.99 -6.12 13.96
CA GLU A 152 -2.18 -7.04 13.15
C GLU A 152 -2.92 -7.47 11.88
N ARG A 153 -4.21 -7.82 11.98
CA ARG A 153 -5.07 -8.21 10.84
C ARG A 153 -5.21 -7.10 9.80
N TRP A 154 -5.37 -5.85 10.24
CA TRP A 154 -5.61 -4.70 9.35
C TRP A 154 -4.31 -4.00 8.92
N ALA A 155 -3.22 -4.12 9.69
CA ALA A 155 -1.90 -3.76 9.19
C ALA A 155 -1.46 -4.64 8.01
N SER A 156 -1.76 -5.94 8.00
CA SER A 156 -1.31 -6.86 6.93
C SER A 156 -1.58 -6.36 5.50
N PRO A 157 -2.82 -6.02 5.09
CA PRO A 157 -3.07 -5.43 3.76
C PRO A 157 -2.46 -4.02 3.61
N TRP A 158 -2.44 -3.20 4.66
CA TRP A 158 -1.79 -1.87 4.59
C TRP A 158 -0.28 -1.96 4.34
N LEU A 159 0.37 -3.03 4.81
CA LEU A 159 1.79 -3.29 4.58
C LEU A 159 2.08 -3.76 3.14
N ASP A 160 1.08 -4.30 2.42
CA ASP A 160 1.15 -4.56 0.97
C ASP A 160 1.06 -3.27 0.15
N LEU A 161 0.18 -2.34 0.55
CA LEU A 161 0.09 -0.99 -0.02
C LEU A 161 1.39 -0.21 0.24
N ALA A 162 1.79 -0.12 1.50
CA ALA A 162 3.01 0.56 1.93
C ALA A 162 4.30 -0.16 1.51
N ARG A 163 4.22 -1.39 0.97
CA ARG A 163 5.37 -2.19 0.48
C ARG A 163 6.43 -2.45 1.55
N TYR A 164 5.96 -2.77 2.75
CA TYR A 164 6.83 -3.10 3.87
C TYR A 164 7.74 -4.28 3.53
N ALA A 165 9.04 -4.09 3.74
CA ALA A 165 10.04 -5.14 3.67
C ALA A 165 11.24 -4.79 4.55
N ASP A 166 11.86 -5.81 5.12
CA ASP A 166 13.07 -5.72 5.94
C ASP A 166 14.36 -5.57 5.09
N THR A 167 14.22 -5.50 3.75
CA THR A 167 15.30 -5.27 2.80
C THR A 167 14.99 -4.21 1.74
N ASP A 168 16.02 -3.69 1.06
CA ASP A 168 15.92 -2.55 0.14
C ASP A 168 15.56 -2.86 -1.32
N GLY A 169 15.74 -4.10 -1.79
CA GLY A 169 15.44 -4.54 -3.16
C GLY A 169 16.64 -4.51 -4.10
N PHE A 170 16.37 -4.69 -5.39
CA PHE A 170 17.39 -4.84 -6.45
C PHE A 170 18.32 -6.05 -6.20
N ASN A 171 19.46 -6.13 -6.89
CA ASN A 171 20.33 -7.33 -6.89
C ASN A 171 20.94 -7.59 -5.50
N ILE A 172 21.43 -6.53 -4.83
CA ILE A 172 22.05 -6.66 -3.49
C ILE A 172 21.02 -6.97 -2.41
N ASP A 173 19.83 -6.37 -2.47
CA ASP A 173 18.72 -6.55 -1.53
C ASP A 173 19.14 -6.51 -0.04
N GLY A 174 19.88 -5.46 0.31
CA GLY A 174 20.49 -5.26 1.62
C GLY A 174 19.45 -5.08 2.73
N GLY A 175 19.77 -5.57 3.94
CA GLY A 175 18.91 -5.47 5.12
C GLY A 175 18.82 -4.06 5.70
N ARG A 176 17.62 -3.66 6.13
CA ARG A 176 17.31 -2.33 6.68
C ARG A 176 16.43 -2.42 7.92
N SER A 177 16.63 -1.52 8.88
CA SER A 177 15.75 -1.43 10.06
C SER A 177 14.57 -0.51 9.75
N ILE A 178 13.36 -1.08 9.64
CA ILE A 178 12.11 -0.33 9.42
C ILE A 178 10.90 -0.90 10.18
N TRP A 179 11.07 -1.98 10.95
CA TRP A 179 10.00 -2.65 11.71
C TRP A 179 9.23 -1.76 12.68
N LYS A 180 9.81 -0.64 13.13
CA LYS A 180 9.10 0.37 13.92
C LYS A 180 7.93 1.02 13.19
N TYR A 181 8.01 1.18 11.87
CA TYR A 181 6.88 1.63 11.06
C TYR A 181 5.75 0.57 11.04
N ARG A 182 6.07 -0.72 10.89
CA ARG A 182 5.08 -1.80 10.97
C ARG A 182 4.37 -1.83 12.32
N ASP A 183 5.14 -1.74 13.41
CA ASP A 183 4.61 -1.67 14.78
C ASP A 183 3.73 -0.41 14.99
N TRP A 184 4.10 0.72 14.37
CA TRP A 184 3.29 1.94 14.39
C TRP A 184 1.95 1.74 13.65
N VAL A 185 1.93 1.10 12.47
CA VAL A 185 0.69 0.79 11.72
C VAL A 185 -0.23 -0.12 12.56
N ILE A 186 0.32 -1.19 13.14
CA ILE A 186 -0.41 -2.09 14.05
C ILE A 186 -1.01 -1.30 15.23
N GLY A 187 -0.21 -0.40 15.82
CA GLY A 187 -0.64 0.49 16.90
C GLY A 187 -1.72 1.50 16.49
N ALA A 188 -1.67 2.04 15.27
CA ALA A 188 -2.64 3.00 14.76
C ALA A 188 -4.02 2.36 14.59
N PHE A 189 -4.09 1.18 13.95
CA PHE A 189 -5.33 0.41 13.86
C PHE A 189 -5.85 -0.03 15.24
N ASN A 190 -4.97 -0.48 16.14
CA ASN A 190 -5.38 -0.88 17.49
C ASN A 190 -5.98 0.28 18.31
N ARG A 191 -5.51 1.52 18.13
CA ARG A 191 -6.09 2.72 18.74
C ARG A 191 -7.28 3.31 17.97
N ASP A 192 -7.64 2.74 16.81
CA ASP A 192 -8.60 3.31 15.85
C ASP A 192 -8.30 4.77 15.49
N LEU A 193 -7.02 5.06 15.18
CA LEU A 193 -6.60 6.37 14.69
C LEU A 193 -7.44 6.73 13.45
N PRO A 194 -8.17 7.86 13.45
CA PRO A 194 -8.96 8.32 12.30
C PRO A 194 -8.17 8.28 11.00
N PHE A 195 -8.78 7.77 9.92
CA PHE A 195 -8.06 7.49 8.67
C PHE A 195 -7.50 8.75 7.98
N ASP A 196 -8.12 9.91 8.21
CA ASP A 196 -7.60 11.22 7.84
C ASP A 196 -6.26 11.52 8.55
N GLN A 197 -6.21 11.33 9.88
CA GLN A 197 -5.01 11.53 10.69
C GLN A 197 -3.93 10.47 10.41
N PHE A 198 -4.34 9.23 10.16
CA PHE A 198 -3.47 8.13 9.72
C PHE A 198 -2.82 8.43 8.37
N THR A 199 -3.55 9.07 7.45
CA THR A 199 -3.02 9.55 6.17
C THR A 199 -2.05 10.72 6.37
N ILE A 200 -2.47 11.75 7.13
CA ILE A 200 -1.66 12.95 7.40
C ILE A 200 -0.32 12.58 8.06
N GLN A 201 -0.32 11.70 9.06
CA GLN A 201 0.91 11.27 9.73
C GLN A 201 1.85 10.47 8.79
N GLN A 202 1.33 9.66 7.88
CA GLN A 202 2.17 8.86 6.97
C GLN A 202 2.79 9.66 5.82
N ILE A 203 2.12 10.74 5.37
CA ILE A 203 2.62 11.59 4.29
C ILE A 203 3.49 12.73 4.86
N ALA A 204 3.12 13.29 6.02
CA ALA A 204 3.68 14.54 6.57
C ALA A 204 3.78 14.59 8.11
N GLY A 205 3.82 13.45 8.80
CA GLY A 205 3.87 13.40 10.27
C GLY A 205 5.12 14.03 10.91
N ASP A 206 6.20 14.23 10.15
CA ASP A 206 7.37 15.00 10.56
C ASP A 206 7.17 16.54 10.51
N MET A 207 6.07 16.99 9.89
CA MET A 207 5.75 18.40 9.61
C MET A 207 4.60 18.95 10.48
N LEU A 208 4.05 18.13 11.38
CA LEU A 208 3.01 18.56 12.32
C LEU A 208 3.60 19.49 13.39
N ALA A 209 2.79 20.42 13.90
CA ALA A 209 3.23 21.39 14.91
C ALA A 209 3.68 20.73 16.23
N ASP A 210 3.10 19.56 16.53
CA ASP A 210 3.36 18.68 17.66
C ASP A 210 4.20 17.44 17.29
N ALA A 211 4.84 17.42 16.11
CA ALA A 211 5.48 16.23 15.53
C ALA A 211 6.49 15.55 16.48
N ASP A 212 6.14 14.39 17.01
CA ASP A 212 6.89 13.66 18.04
C ASP A 212 7.74 12.51 17.43
N GLN A 213 8.19 11.55 18.25
CA GLN A 213 8.86 10.34 17.74
C GLN A 213 7.88 9.42 16.99
N SER A 214 6.60 9.34 17.38
CA SER A 214 5.57 8.50 16.77
C SER A 214 5.14 9.00 15.39
N THR A 215 4.79 10.28 15.25
CA THR A 215 4.37 10.86 13.95
C THR A 215 5.51 10.84 12.92
N ARG A 216 6.76 11.02 13.36
CA ARG A 216 7.94 10.86 12.49
C ARG A 216 8.10 9.41 12.01
N ILE A 217 7.82 8.41 12.86
CA ILE A 217 7.86 6.99 12.46
C ILE A 217 6.79 6.66 11.41
N ALA A 218 5.61 7.27 11.47
CA ALA A 218 4.56 7.10 10.47
C ALA A 218 5.03 7.40 9.03
N THR A 219 5.87 8.43 8.87
CA THR A 219 6.46 8.80 7.56
C THR A 219 7.34 7.71 6.93
N GLY A 220 7.65 6.65 7.67
CA GLY A 220 8.26 5.43 7.15
C GLY A 220 7.53 4.82 5.94
N PHE A 221 6.25 5.13 5.75
CA PHE A 221 5.47 4.80 4.55
C PHE A 221 6.24 5.09 3.24
N HIS A 222 6.67 6.33 2.99
CA HIS A 222 7.44 6.71 1.77
C HIS A 222 8.94 6.34 1.83
N ARG A 223 9.39 5.77 2.95
CA ARG A 223 10.72 5.16 3.10
C ARG A 223 10.73 3.66 2.78
N ASN A 224 9.56 3.05 2.60
CA ASN A 224 9.48 1.64 2.19
C ASN A 224 9.80 1.43 0.71
N THR A 225 9.71 2.46 -0.15
CA THR A 225 10.21 2.46 -1.54
C THR A 225 11.56 1.74 -1.67
N ARG A 226 11.75 0.99 -2.76
CA ARG A 226 13.01 0.26 -3.02
C ARG A 226 14.18 1.24 -3.16
N ARG A 227 15.38 0.83 -2.74
CA ARG A 227 16.61 1.64 -2.86
C ARG A 227 17.70 0.82 -3.55
N ASN A 228 18.11 1.21 -4.75
CA ASN A 228 19.31 0.59 -5.32
C ASN A 228 20.54 1.06 -4.53
N THR A 229 21.40 0.10 -4.17
CA THR A 229 22.64 0.28 -3.39
C THR A 229 23.86 -0.35 -4.08
N GLU A 230 23.71 -0.70 -5.37
CA GLU A 230 24.76 -1.28 -6.20
C GLU A 230 25.87 -0.28 -6.55
N GLY A 231 27.09 -0.79 -6.73
CA GLY A 231 28.21 0.02 -7.19
C GLY A 231 28.04 0.39 -8.66
N GLY A 232 28.11 1.69 -8.98
CA GLY A 232 27.97 2.22 -10.34
C GLY A 232 26.61 2.87 -10.65
N VAL A 233 25.65 2.84 -9.71
CA VAL A 233 24.34 3.49 -9.83
C VAL A 233 24.48 5.03 -9.81
N ASP A 234 23.83 5.74 -10.75
CA ASP A 234 23.68 7.19 -10.63
C ASP A 234 22.70 7.52 -9.49
N ALA A 235 23.20 8.16 -8.45
CA ALA A 235 22.44 8.46 -7.23
C ALA A 235 21.27 9.46 -7.45
N LYS A 236 21.27 10.22 -8.54
CA LYS A 236 20.20 11.16 -8.89
C LYS A 236 19.12 10.47 -9.73
N GLU A 237 19.50 9.55 -10.62
CA GLU A 237 18.57 8.68 -11.34
C GLU A 237 17.85 7.72 -10.36
N ALA A 238 18.60 7.10 -9.44
CA ALA A 238 18.00 6.27 -8.39
C ALA A 238 17.06 7.08 -7.45
N ARG A 239 17.34 8.37 -7.21
CA ARG A 239 16.39 9.25 -6.50
C ARG A 239 15.17 9.57 -7.38
N TRP A 240 15.36 9.77 -8.68
CA TRP A 240 14.27 10.02 -9.62
C TRP A 240 13.28 8.86 -9.67
N GLU A 241 13.76 7.61 -9.78
CA GLU A 241 12.92 6.42 -9.69
C GLU A 241 12.11 6.38 -8.38
N GLN A 242 12.74 6.71 -7.25
CA GLN A 242 12.08 6.77 -5.94
C GLN A 242 10.99 7.86 -5.85
N LEU A 243 11.09 8.92 -6.65
CA LEU A 243 10.08 10.00 -6.68
C LEU A 243 8.89 9.63 -7.56
N LEU A 244 9.13 9.06 -8.76
CA LEU A 244 8.08 8.46 -9.61
C LEU A 244 7.30 7.40 -8.83
N ASP A 245 8.02 6.54 -8.12
CA ASP A 245 7.47 5.50 -7.25
C ASP A 245 6.54 6.05 -6.16
N ARG A 246 6.94 7.15 -5.49
CA ARG A 246 6.12 7.82 -4.45
C ARG A 246 4.85 8.42 -5.04
N VAL A 247 4.91 9.07 -6.20
CA VAL A 247 3.74 9.63 -6.90
C VAL A 247 2.76 8.51 -7.29
N ASN A 248 3.25 7.49 -8.01
CA ASN A 248 2.46 6.35 -8.46
C ASN A 248 1.79 5.62 -7.28
N THR A 249 2.54 5.43 -6.19
CA THR A 249 2.03 4.77 -4.97
C THR A 249 0.97 5.61 -4.26
N THR A 250 1.15 6.93 -4.18
CA THR A 250 0.18 7.83 -3.54
C THR A 250 -1.15 7.81 -4.28
N ALA A 251 -1.11 7.92 -5.61
CA ALA A 251 -2.30 7.88 -6.44
C ALA A 251 -2.98 6.49 -6.45
N ALA A 252 -2.21 5.40 -6.51
CA ALA A 252 -2.77 4.05 -6.42
C ALA A 252 -3.45 3.80 -5.05
N ILE A 253 -2.93 4.36 -3.95
CA ILE A 253 -3.44 4.09 -2.61
C ILE A 253 -4.59 5.01 -2.24
N TRP A 254 -4.44 6.33 -2.32
CA TRP A 254 -5.49 7.25 -1.90
C TRP A 254 -6.49 7.53 -3.02
N LEU A 255 -6.01 7.83 -4.22
CA LEU A 255 -6.87 8.15 -5.35
C LEU A 255 -7.40 6.92 -6.11
N GLY A 256 -6.94 5.70 -5.78
CA GLY A 256 -7.28 4.47 -6.50
C GLY A 256 -7.10 4.61 -8.02
N SER A 257 -6.05 5.32 -8.47
CA SER A 257 -5.89 5.79 -9.85
C SER A 257 -4.52 5.44 -10.42
N THR A 258 -4.49 4.92 -11.64
CA THR A 258 -3.30 4.34 -12.31
C THR A 258 -2.44 5.39 -13.05
N ILE A 259 -2.20 6.56 -12.44
CA ILE A 259 -1.65 7.77 -13.10
C ILE A 259 -0.23 7.64 -13.71
N GLY A 260 0.41 6.47 -13.65
CA GLY A 260 1.79 6.27 -14.14
C GLY A 260 2.00 6.60 -15.62
N CYS A 261 0.97 6.46 -16.48
CA CYS A 261 1.07 6.90 -17.88
C CYS A 261 1.28 8.42 -18.01
N ALA A 262 0.78 9.20 -17.04
CA ALA A 262 0.99 10.65 -16.95
C ALA A 262 2.46 11.05 -16.69
N GLN A 263 3.38 10.11 -16.50
CA GLN A 263 4.81 10.39 -16.57
C GLN A 263 5.24 10.80 -18.00
N CYS A 264 4.70 10.17 -19.05
CA CYS A 264 5.29 10.26 -20.39
C CYS A 264 4.46 11.08 -21.40
N HIS A 265 3.16 11.23 -21.16
CA HIS A 265 2.19 12.00 -21.94
C HIS A 265 0.91 12.19 -21.10
N ASP A 266 -0.01 13.08 -21.46
CA ASP A 266 -1.30 13.20 -20.74
C ASP A 266 -2.04 11.85 -20.64
N HIS A 267 -2.73 11.58 -19.53
CA HIS A 267 -3.31 10.25 -19.29
C HIS A 267 -4.38 9.90 -20.32
N LYS A 268 -4.25 8.73 -20.95
CA LYS A 268 -4.98 8.37 -22.18
C LYS A 268 -6.52 8.34 -22.05
N TYR A 269 -7.04 8.12 -20.84
CA TYR A 269 -8.46 7.92 -20.59
C TYR A 269 -9.03 8.74 -19.43
N ASP A 270 -8.18 9.38 -18.63
CA ASP A 270 -8.54 9.97 -17.34
C ASP A 270 -7.97 11.38 -17.25
N PRO A 271 -8.59 12.29 -16.48
CA PRO A 271 -8.29 13.71 -16.54
C PRO A 271 -7.06 14.06 -15.67
N PHE A 272 -5.91 13.47 -16.03
CA PHE A 272 -4.61 13.68 -15.38
C PHE A 272 -3.55 14.08 -16.43
N GLY A 273 -3.15 15.34 -16.45
CA GLY A 273 -2.13 15.86 -17.36
C GLY A 273 -0.70 15.48 -16.94
N GLN A 274 0.22 15.41 -17.91
CA GLN A 274 1.63 15.14 -17.66
C GLN A 274 2.29 16.21 -16.80
N ARG A 275 1.83 17.46 -16.92
CA ARG A 275 2.28 18.54 -16.04
C ARG A 275 1.84 18.30 -14.59
N GLU A 276 0.57 17.95 -14.37
CA GLU A 276 0.00 17.69 -13.04
C GLU A 276 0.71 16.50 -12.34
N TYR A 277 1.19 15.51 -13.10
CA TYR A 277 2.04 14.44 -12.58
C TYR A 277 3.34 14.96 -11.96
N TYR A 278 3.99 15.94 -12.60
CA TYR A 278 5.22 16.55 -12.06
C TYR A 278 4.96 17.60 -10.96
N GLU A 279 3.80 18.24 -10.98
CA GLU A 279 3.33 19.07 -9.86
C GLU A 279 3.02 18.22 -8.61
N LEU A 280 2.51 16.99 -8.77
CA LEU A 280 2.42 16.01 -7.68
C LEU A 280 3.80 15.53 -7.21
N LEU A 281 4.74 15.29 -8.15
CA LEU A 281 6.11 14.86 -7.82
C LEU A 281 6.86 15.89 -6.97
N ALA A 282 6.60 17.18 -7.19
CA ALA A 282 7.24 18.27 -6.47
C ALA A 282 6.95 18.27 -4.97
N PHE A 283 5.86 17.65 -4.49
CA PHE A 283 5.63 17.46 -3.06
C PHE A 283 6.64 16.50 -2.40
N PHE A 284 7.27 15.59 -3.15
CA PHE A 284 8.19 14.59 -2.59
C PHE A 284 9.67 14.89 -2.83
N GLU A 285 10.00 15.70 -3.84
CA GLU A 285 11.36 16.11 -4.19
C GLU A 285 12.04 16.88 -3.04
N THR A 286 11.27 17.64 -2.26
CA THR A 286 11.76 18.45 -1.13
C THR A 286 12.26 17.64 0.07
N ALA A 287 11.89 16.36 0.19
CA ALA A 287 12.11 15.57 1.39
C ALA A 287 13.52 14.94 1.49
N GLU A 288 14.10 15.04 2.68
CA GLU A 288 15.24 14.25 3.15
C GLU A 288 14.82 12.89 3.71
N GLU A 289 15.81 12.00 3.84
CA GLU A 289 15.60 10.57 4.00
C GLU A 289 16.40 9.94 5.16
N PRO A 290 16.44 10.54 6.36
CA PRO A 290 17.30 10.11 7.45
C PRO A 290 16.91 8.76 8.09
N SER A 291 17.80 8.26 8.94
CA SER A 291 17.49 7.25 9.96
C SER A 291 17.28 7.94 11.31
N LEU A 292 16.17 7.63 11.99
CA LEU A 292 15.82 8.10 13.32
C LEU A 292 16.29 7.10 14.38
N ASP A 293 16.80 7.56 15.52
CA ASP A 293 17.01 6.70 16.71
C ASP A 293 15.65 6.39 17.35
N ALA A 294 15.22 5.14 17.22
CA ALA A 294 14.00 4.59 17.76
C ALA A 294 14.23 3.62 18.93
N THR A 295 15.41 3.68 19.56
CA THR A 295 15.70 3.05 20.85
C THR A 295 14.69 3.50 21.91
N SER A 296 14.24 2.61 22.80
CA SER A 296 13.18 2.94 23.77
C SER A 296 13.64 4.02 24.77
N PRO A 297 12.72 4.81 25.36
CA PRO A 297 13.07 5.76 26.42
C PRO A 297 13.79 5.09 27.61
N VAL A 298 13.39 3.86 27.96
CA VAL A 298 13.99 3.07 29.04
C VAL A 298 15.42 2.64 28.69
N ASP A 299 15.64 2.16 27.46
CA ASP A 299 16.97 1.78 26.96
C ASP A 299 17.91 2.98 26.84
N ARG A 300 17.40 4.12 26.35
CA ARG A 300 18.15 5.39 26.29
C ARG A 300 18.54 5.84 27.71
N ALA A 301 17.60 5.87 28.66
CA ALA A 301 17.88 6.23 30.04
C ALA A 301 18.84 5.26 30.74
N ARG A 302 18.69 3.94 30.53
CA ARG A 302 19.63 2.92 31.04
C ARG A 302 21.03 3.14 30.45
N ARG A 303 21.16 3.35 29.14
CA ARG A 303 22.45 3.60 28.49
C ARG A 303 23.10 4.89 29.01
N THR A 304 22.35 5.98 29.19
CA THR A 304 22.88 7.23 29.75
C THR A 304 23.39 7.03 31.18
N ARG A 305 22.64 6.33 32.04
CA ARG A 305 23.08 6.00 33.43
C ARG A 305 24.34 5.14 33.42
N LEU A 306 24.41 4.09 32.62
CA LEU A 306 25.60 3.24 32.53
C LEU A 306 26.80 3.98 31.92
N ASN A 307 26.61 4.83 30.91
CA ASN A 307 27.68 5.67 30.36
C ASN A 307 28.27 6.62 31.43
N ALA A 308 27.42 7.22 32.27
CA ALA A 308 27.86 8.06 33.38
C ALA A 308 28.63 7.24 34.45
N THR A 309 28.16 6.02 34.77
CA THR A 309 28.90 5.10 35.65
C THR A 309 30.23 4.67 35.04
N LEU A 310 30.29 4.31 33.75
CA LEU A 310 31.53 3.97 33.04
C LEU A 310 32.53 5.13 33.04
N LYS A 311 32.05 6.38 32.91
CA LYS A 311 32.91 7.58 33.02
C LYS A 311 33.49 7.74 34.44
N ARG A 312 32.70 7.48 35.49
CA ARG A 312 33.17 7.53 36.89
C ARG A 312 34.18 6.44 37.20
N LEU A 313 33.90 5.19 36.82
CA LEU A 313 34.80 4.04 37.05
C LEU A 313 36.17 4.25 36.39
N ARG A 314 36.20 4.81 35.17
CA ARG A 314 37.44 5.16 34.44
C ARG A 314 38.19 6.37 35.00
N ALA A 315 37.67 7.02 36.04
CA ALA A 315 38.28 8.17 36.70
C ALA A 315 38.57 7.89 38.20
N GLN A 316 38.47 6.63 38.63
CA GLN A 316 38.97 6.16 39.91
C GLN A 316 40.45 5.80 39.79
N ASP A 317 41.19 5.91 40.89
CA ASP A 317 42.56 5.43 41.01
C ASP A 317 42.67 4.57 42.29
N PRO A 318 43.00 3.28 42.20
CA PRO A 318 43.16 2.48 40.98
C PRO A 318 41.83 2.27 40.22
N VAL A 319 41.91 2.09 38.90
CA VAL A 319 40.75 1.77 38.04
C VAL A 319 40.34 0.30 38.22
N ASP A 320 39.08 0.03 38.59
CA ASP A 320 38.52 -1.31 38.50
C ASP A 320 38.26 -1.70 37.04
N ALA A 321 39.26 -2.37 36.44
CA ALA A 321 39.19 -2.85 35.06
C ALA A 321 38.09 -3.91 34.83
N ALA A 322 37.73 -4.69 35.86
CA ALA A 322 36.72 -5.74 35.75
C ALA A 322 35.30 -5.14 35.71
N GLU A 323 35.01 -4.18 36.58
CA GLU A 323 33.73 -3.47 36.61
C GLU A 323 33.59 -2.53 35.40
N VAL A 324 34.68 -1.87 34.97
CA VAL A 324 34.72 -1.15 33.68
C VAL A 324 34.36 -2.07 32.50
N ALA A 325 34.89 -3.30 32.47
CA ALA A 325 34.55 -4.28 31.44
C ALA A 325 33.10 -4.77 31.54
N ARG A 326 32.59 -5.02 32.76
CA ARG A 326 31.21 -5.44 33.01
C ARG A 326 30.21 -4.37 32.53
N VAL A 327 30.39 -3.12 32.95
CA VAL A 327 29.52 -2.00 32.55
C VAL A 327 29.62 -1.72 31.05
N ALA A 328 30.81 -1.82 30.45
CA ALA A 328 30.97 -1.70 29.00
C ALA A 328 30.26 -2.84 28.22
N LYS A 329 30.25 -4.07 28.74
CA LYS A 329 29.47 -5.20 28.19
C LYS A 329 27.97 -4.95 28.33
N GLU A 330 27.52 -4.42 29.47
CA GLU A 330 26.12 -4.08 29.70
C GLU A 330 25.65 -2.97 28.72
N ILE A 331 26.42 -1.89 28.53
CA ILE A 331 26.15 -0.83 27.55
C ILE A 331 26.01 -1.37 26.11
N LYS A 332 26.85 -2.36 25.75
CA LYS A 332 26.79 -3.05 24.45
C LYS A 332 25.55 -3.96 24.31
N SER A 333 25.05 -4.53 25.40
CA SER A 333 23.84 -5.39 25.38
C SER A 333 22.52 -4.61 25.23
N ILE A 334 22.49 -3.32 25.58
CA ILE A 334 21.30 -2.49 25.37
C ILE A 334 21.08 -2.32 23.85
N PRO A 335 19.89 -2.62 23.30
CA PRO A 335 19.59 -2.47 21.88
C PRO A 335 19.83 -1.05 21.36
N ARG A 336 20.37 -0.93 20.15
CA ARG A 336 20.29 0.30 19.35
C ARG A 336 19.30 0.04 18.23
N VAL A 337 18.15 0.72 18.27
CA VAL A 337 17.11 0.56 17.25
C VAL A 337 17.06 1.83 16.42
N THR A 338 17.19 1.70 15.11
CA THR A 338 16.93 2.80 14.17
C THR A 338 15.71 2.49 13.32
N THR A 339 15.14 3.50 12.68
CA THR A 339 14.11 3.32 11.64
C THR A 339 14.23 4.42 10.59
N LEU A 340 13.91 4.09 9.33
CA LEU A 340 13.88 5.08 8.26
C LEU A 340 12.65 5.99 8.42
N VAL A 341 12.86 7.31 8.28
CA VAL A 341 11.79 8.33 8.29
C VAL A 341 12.03 9.35 7.16
N MET A 342 10.98 10.08 6.76
CA MET A 342 11.10 11.29 5.94
C MET A 342 11.43 12.49 6.83
N ARG A 343 12.00 13.55 6.27
CA ARG A 343 12.17 14.85 6.94
C ARG A 343 12.07 15.98 5.92
N GLU A 344 11.29 17.01 6.18
CA GLU A 344 11.25 18.20 5.31
C GLU A 344 12.54 19.04 5.40
N ARG A 345 12.94 19.67 4.30
CA ARG A 345 14.10 20.58 4.25
C ARG A 345 13.79 21.96 4.84
N ALA A 346 14.71 22.47 5.65
CA ALA A 346 14.61 23.73 6.38
C ALA A 346 14.13 24.93 5.53
N SER A 347 14.82 25.19 4.41
CA SER A 347 14.48 26.19 3.37
C SER A 347 15.63 26.35 2.36
N ALA A 348 16.87 26.38 2.86
CA ALA A 348 18.07 26.43 2.04
C ALA A 348 18.24 25.14 1.21
N GLY A 349 18.49 25.28 -0.09
CA GLY A 349 18.78 24.14 -0.97
C GLY A 349 17.61 23.15 -1.15
N ILE A 350 16.37 23.63 -1.11
CA ILE A 350 15.22 22.86 -1.62
C ILE A 350 15.46 22.57 -3.12
N PRO A 351 15.45 21.29 -3.57
CA PRO A 351 15.62 20.99 -4.99
C PRO A 351 14.39 21.44 -5.77
N LYS A 352 14.61 21.99 -6.97
CA LYS A 352 13.52 22.42 -7.86
C LYS A 352 13.11 21.29 -8.79
N THR A 353 11.81 21.04 -8.87
CA THR A 353 11.22 20.06 -9.79
C THR A 353 11.14 20.64 -11.20
N HIS A 354 11.44 19.79 -12.19
CA HIS A 354 11.29 20.11 -13.61
C HIS A 354 10.29 19.15 -14.24
N PHE A 355 9.47 19.66 -15.16
CA PHE A 355 8.77 18.85 -16.16
C PHE A 355 9.79 18.02 -16.95
N ARG A 356 9.46 16.76 -17.29
CA ARG A 356 10.34 15.90 -18.11
C ARG A 356 9.71 15.58 -19.44
N ASP A 357 10.39 15.95 -20.52
CA ASP A 357 9.93 15.56 -21.86
C ASP A 357 9.93 14.02 -22.00
N ARG A 358 8.78 13.49 -22.40
CA ARG A 358 8.49 12.04 -22.53
C ARG A 358 8.93 11.20 -21.32
N GLY A 359 8.91 11.77 -20.11
CA GLY A 359 9.29 11.07 -18.89
C GLY A 359 10.79 10.89 -18.65
N SER A 360 11.65 11.44 -19.52
CA SER A 360 13.10 11.20 -19.51
C SER A 360 13.83 11.86 -18.34
N TYR A 361 14.61 11.07 -17.60
CA TYR A 361 15.42 11.57 -16.48
C TYR A 361 16.48 12.62 -16.90
N VAL A 362 16.92 12.63 -18.17
CA VAL A 362 17.89 13.63 -18.66
C VAL A 362 17.24 14.85 -19.33
N ALA A 363 16.03 14.71 -19.88
CA ALA A 363 15.36 15.80 -20.60
C ALA A 363 14.58 16.72 -19.65
N LYS A 364 15.27 17.68 -19.03
CA LYS A 364 14.65 18.73 -18.20
C LYS A 364 13.99 19.80 -19.06
N GLY A 365 12.68 19.96 -18.89
CA GLY A 365 11.91 21.10 -19.38
C GLY A 365 11.78 22.21 -18.34
N GLU A 366 10.65 22.90 -18.40
CA GLU A 366 10.28 24.00 -17.49
C GLU A 366 10.24 23.60 -16.00
N LEU A 367 10.26 24.61 -15.13
CA LEU A 367 10.03 24.43 -13.69
C LEU A 367 8.54 24.20 -13.41
N VAL A 368 8.27 23.32 -12.46
CA VAL A 368 6.92 23.08 -11.93
C VAL A 368 6.92 23.26 -10.41
N GLU A 369 5.83 23.80 -9.88
CA GLU A 369 5.60 23.96 -8.44
C GLU A 369 4.74 22.82 -7.90
N ALA A 370 4.69 22.64 -6.58
CA ALA A 370 3.86 21.59 -6.00
C ALA A 370 2.36 21.90 -6.16
N GLY A 371 1.60 20.96 -6.72
CA GLY A 371 0.22 21.12 -7.16
C GLY A 371 -0.48 19.77 -7.42
N THR A 372 -1.79 19.80 -7.60
CA THR A 372 -2.65 18.61 -7.59
C THR A 372 -3.64 18.62 -8.76
N PRO A 373 -4.09 17.45 -9.27
CA PRO A 373 -4.96 17.38 -10.44
C PRO A 373 -6.25 18.20 -10.30
N ALA A 374 -6.48 19.11 -11.23
CA ALA A 374 -7.60 20.04 -11.22
C ALA A 374 -8.96 19.35 -11.41
N ALA A 375 -8.97 18.11 -11.91
CA ALA A 375 -10.17 17.32 -12.17
C ALA A 375 -10.76 16.62 -10.93
N LEU A 376 -10.13 16.77 -9.75
CA LEU A 376 -10.60 16.17 -8.50
C LEU A 376 -11.25 17.23 -7.59
N HIS A 377 -10.46 18.16 -7.06
CA HIS A 377 -10.93 19.37 -6.38
C HIS A 377 -9.79 20.37 -6.20
N GLU A 378 -10.12 21.65 -6.04
CA GLU A 378 -9.15 22.74 -5.91
C GLU A 378 -8.21 22.57 -4.71
N PHE A 379 -6.92 22.84 -4.92
CA PHE A 379 -5.96 22.95 -3.82
C PHE A 379 -6.26 24.21 -2.99
N GLY A 380 -6.57 24.03 -1.71
CA GLY A 380 -6.92 25.13 -0.81
C GLY A 380 -5.83 26.20 -0.73
N LYS A 381 -6.21 27.47 -0.85
CA LYS A 381 -5.26 28.60 -0.90
C LYS A 381 -4.40 28.73 0.36
N ASP A 382 -4.95 28.32 1.50
CA ASP A 382 -4.32 28.35 2.82
C ASP A 382 -3.52 27.06 3.14
N LEU A 383 -3.51 26.08 2.23
CA LEU A 383 -2.69 24.88 2.38
C LEU A 383 -1.24 25.16 1.94
N PRO A 384 -0.23 24.76 2.72
CA PRO A 384 1.16 24.94 2.33
C PRO A 384 1.51 24.04 1.14
N ARG A 385 2.24 24.55 0.14
CA ARG A 385 2.71 23.78 -1.04
C ARG A 385 3.87 22.82 -0.69
N ASN A 386 3.59 21.89 0.23
CA ASN A 386 4.48 20.83 0.70
C ASN A 386 3.66 19.60 1.11
N ARG A 387 4.31 18.53 1.60
CA ARG A 387 3.64 17.25 1.93
C ARG A 387 2.46 17.40 2.89
N LEU A 388 2.48 18.36 3.81
CA LEU A 388 1.36 18.58 4.74
C LEU A 388 0.12 19.13 4.04
N GLY A 389 0.28 19.99 3.04
CA GLY A 389 -0.83 20.46 2.21
C GLY A 389 -1.37 19.36 1.29
N LEU A 390 -0.50 18.58 0.64
CA LEU A 390 -0.91 17.39 -0.13
C LEU A 390 -1.71 16.41 0.74
N ALA A 391 -1.22 16.10 1.95
CA ALA A 391 -1.87 15.15 2.84
C ALA A 391 -3.26 15.63 3.28
N ARG A 392 -3.41 16.93 3.57
CA ARG A 392 -4.72 17.55 3.89
C ARG A 392 -5.65 17.58 2.69
N TRP A 393 -5.16 17.89 1.48
CA TRP A 393 -5.96 17.87 0.24
C TRP A 393 -6.45 16.45 -0.12
N LEU A 394 -5.69 15.41 0.20
CA LEU A 394 -6.14 14.02 0.00
C LEU A 394 -7.37 13.68 0.87
N VAL A 395 -7.43 14.18 2.11
CA VAL A 395 -8.47 13.82 3.10
C VAL A 395 -9.51 14.91 3.34
N ASP A 396 -9.55 15.91 2.45
CA ASP A 396 -10.62 16.90 2.37
C ASP A 396 -11.94 16.22 1.96
N ASP A 397 -13.07 16.57 2.58
CA ASP A 397 -14.38 15.96 2.27
C ASP A 397 -14.83 16.19 0.81
N ARG A 398 -14.21 17.15 0.10
CA ARG A 398 -14.40 17.40 -1.33
C ARG A 398 -13.62 16.41 -2.21
N ASN A 399 -12.77 15.55 -1.66
CA ASN A 399 -12.03 14.55 -2.43
C ASN A 399 -12.97 13.41 -2.88
N PRO A 400 -13.20 13.22 -4.19
CA PRO A 400 -14.22 12.27 -4.66
C PRO A 400 -13.78 10.80 -4.54
N LEU A 401 -12.50 10.52 -4.24
CA LEU A 401 -11.91 9.19 -4.33
C LEU A 401 -11.56 8.60 -2.96
N VAL A 402 -10.90 9.35 -2.07
CA VAL A 402 -10.23 8.75 -0.89
C VAL A 402 -11.16 7.95 0.01
N ALA A 403 -12.34 8.48 0.35
CA ALA A 403 -13.31 7.74 1.14
C ALA A 403 -13.84 6.50 0.40
N ARG A 404 -14.27 6.64 -0.87
CA ARG A 404 -14.78 5.53 -1.70
C ARG A 404 -13.76 4.40 -1.87
N VAL A 405 -12.52 4.74 -2.22
CA VAL A 405 -11.40 3.77 -2.40
C VAL A 405 -11.12 3.03 -1.09
N THR A 406 -11.14 3.74 0.03
CA THR A 406 -10.88 3.19 1.36
C THR A 406 -11.99 2.22 1.81
N VAL A 407 -13.26 2.63 1.78
CA VAL A 407 -14.37 1.74 2.17
C VAL A 407 -14.51 0.55 1.23
N ASN A 408 -14.22 0.71 -0.06
CA ASN A 408 -14.24 -0.38 -1.03
C ASN A 408 -13.15 -1.43 -0.77
N ARG A 409 -11.99 -1.05 -0.20
CA ARG A 409 -10.94 -2.00 0.20
C ARG A 409 -11.29 -2.75 1.49
N TYR A 410 -11.85 -2.06 2.49
CA TYR A 410 -12.39 -2.75 3.67
C TYR A 410 -13.51 -3.74 3.29
N TRP A 411 -14.38 -3.36 2.34
CA TRP A 411 -15.37 -4.28 1.76
C TRP A 411 -14.72 -5.46 1.03
N ALA A 412 -13.70 -5.22 0.19
CA ALA A 412 -12.99 -6.27 -0.54
C ALA A 412 -12.27 -7.27 0.37
N GLU A 413 -11.76 -6.83 1.52
CA GLU A 413 -11.12 -7.69 2.52
C GLU A 413 -12.10 -8.54 3.35
N LEU A 414 -13.38 -8.15 3.42
CA LEU A 414 -14.45 -8.91 4.09
C LEU A 414 -15.22 -9.82 3.12
N PHE A 415 -15.48 -9.38 1.89
CA PHE A 415 -16.29 -10.10 0.92
C PHE A 415 -15.49 -10.81 -0.18
N GLY A 416 -14.17 -10.61 -0.24
CA GLY A 416 -13.29 -11.18 -1.28
C GLY A 416 -13.34 -10.45 -2.64
N ARG A 417 -14.29 -9.53 -2.82
CA ARG A 417 -14.38 -8.58 -3.95
C ARG A 417 -14.88 -7.22 -3.45
N GLY A 418 -14.39 -6.12 -4.03
CA GLY A 418 -14.96 -4.79 -3.77
C GLY A 418 -16.31 -4.58 -4.46
N LEU A 419 -17.05 -3.55 -4.02
CA LEU A 419 -18.20 -3.00 -4.75
C LEU A 419 -17.76 -2.53 -6.14
N VAL A 420 -16.60 -1.87 -6.20
CA VAL A 420 -15.76 -1.66 -7.39
C VAL A 420 -14.69 -2.76 -7.37
N THR A 421 -14.65 -3.59 -8.41
CA THR A 421 -13.82 -4.81 -8.41
C THR A 421 -12.35 -4.57 -8.74
N THR A 422 -12.06 -3.46 -9.43
CA THR A 422 -10.71 -2.91 -9.63
C THR A 422 -10.36 -2.02 -8.44
N VAL A 423 -9.98 -2.62 -7.31
CA VAL A 423 -9.59 -1.87 -6.09
C VAL A 423 -8.29 -1.06 -6.27
N GLU A 424 -7.60 -1.30 -7.39
CA GLU A 424 -6.45 -0.60 -7.94
C GLU A 424 -6.79 0.56 -8.91
N ASP A 425 -8.00 0.59 -9.50
CA ASP A 425 -8.38 1.54 -10.55
C ASP A 425 -9.88 1.92 -10.48
N PHE A 426 -10.15 3.19 -10.17
CA PHE A 426 -11.46 3.83 -10.12
C PHE A 426 -11.72 4.74 -11.34
N GLY A 427 -10.78 4.84 -12.28
CA GLY A 427 -10.90 5.66 -13.48
C GLY A 427 -11.83 5.08 -14.55
N VAL A 428 -11.74 5.63 -15.76
CA VAL A 428 -12.53 5.31 -16.95
C VAL A 428 -12.22 3.90 -17.51
N LYS A 429 -11.18 3.23 -17.01
CA LYS A 429 -10.88 1.81 -17.24
C LYS A 429 -11.11 0.90 -16.02
N GLY A 430 -11.46 1.49 -14.88
CA GLY A 430 -11.98 0.77 -13.72
C GLY A 430 -13.37 0.18 -13.97
N ALA A 431 -13.78 -0.73 -13.09
CA ALA A 431 -15.13 -1.26 -13.07
C ALA A 431 -16.10 -0.28 -12.40
N ALA A 432 -17.28 -0.07 -12.99
CA ALA A 432 -18.35 0.65 -12.33
C ALA A 432 -18.80 -0.09 -11.04
N PRO A 433 -19.21 0.63 -9.98
CA PRO A 433 -19.67 0.02 -8.73
C PRO A 433 -20.91 -0.86 -8.96
N THR A 434 -20.94 -2.03 -8.32
CA THR A 434 -22.12 -2.91 -8.32
C THR A 434 -23.30 -2.32 -7.56
N HIS A 435 -23.02 -1.53 -6.51
CA HIS A 435 -24.01 -0.89 -5.65
C HIS A 435 -23.56 0.58 -5.44
N PRO A 436 -23.80 1.50 -6.41
CA PRO A 436 -23.31 2.88 -6.34
C PRO A 436 -23.79 3.61 -5.08
N GLY A 437 -25.10 3.58 -4.80
CA GLY A 437 -25.66 4.23 -3.60
C GLY A 437 -25.08 3.69 -2.28
N LEU A 438 -24.72 2.40 -2.23
CA LEU A 438 -24.05 1.82 -1.06
C LEU A 438 -22.60 2.30 -0.93
N LEU A 439 -21.87 2.45 -2.04
CA LEU A 439 -20.49 2.95 -2.03
C LEU A 439 -20.44 4.39 -1.52
N ASP A 440 -21.36 5.24 -1.99
CA ASP A 440 -21.45 6.65 -1.60
C ASP A 440 -22.02 6.82 -0.18
N TRP A 441 -22.99 5.99 0.22
CA TRP A 441 -23.44 5.90 1.62
C TRP A 441 -22.30 5.52 2.56
N LEU A 442 -21.57 4.43 2.28
CA LEU A 442 -20.42 4.01 3.10
C LEU A 442 -19.32 5.06 3.13
N ALA A 443 -19.03 5.72 2.00
CA ALA A 443 -18.01 6.76 1.93
C ALA A 443 -18.38 7.99 2.76
N THR A 444 -19.61 8.50 2.62
CA THR A 444 -20.07 9.68 3.38
C THR A 444 -20.29 9.39 4.86
N ASP A 445 -20.84 8.23 5.21
CA ASP A 445 -20.95 7.75 6.60
C ASP A 445 -19.57 7.58 7.26
N PHE A 446 -18.56 7.13 6.53
CA PHE A 446 -17.19 6.99 7.04
C PHE A 446 -16.55 8.36 7.36
N MET A 447 -16.69 9.36 6.49
CA MET A 447 -16.18 10.72 6.73
C MET A 447 -16.94 11.40 7.88
N ALA A 448 -18.27 11.42 7.82
CA ALA A 448 -19.16 12.07 8.79
C ALA A 448 -19.12 11.45 10.21
N GLN A 449 -18.44 10.32 10.37
CA GLN A 449 -18.29 9.60 11.64
C GLN A 449 -16.83 9.52 12.08
N GLY A 450 -16.04 10.53 11.72
CA GLY A 450 -14.67 10.73 12.20
C GLY A 450 -13.68 9.71 11.66
N TRP A 451 -13.90 9.21 10.44
CA TRP A 451 -12.98 8.29 9.73
C TRP A 451 -12.60 7.03 10.54
N SER A 452 -13.47 6.59 11.47
CA SER A 452 -13.26 5.44 12.36
C SER A 452 -13.35 4.11 11.59
N THR A 453 -12.24 3.37 11.55
CA THR A 453 -12.15 2.09 10.86
C THR A 453 -12.89 1.00 11.64
N LYS A 454 -12.79 0.97 12.97
CA LYS A 454 -13.54 0.01 13.80
C LYS A 454 -15.04 0.23 13.71
N ARG A 455 -15.51 1.48 13.56
CA ARG A 455 -16.94 1.77 13.33
C ARG A 455 -17.40 1.23 11.98
N LEU A 456 -16.71 1.56 10.88
CA LEU A 456 -17.03 1.06 9.55
C LEU A 456 -17.10 -0.48 9.51
N LEU A 457 -16.09 -1.15 10.06
CA LEU A 457 -16.05 -2.61 10.12
C LEU A 457 -17.19 -3.18 10.97
N ARG A 458 -17.51 -2.59 12.13
CA ARG A 458 -18.68 -2.97 12.95
C ARG A 458 -19.98 -2.91 12.16
N THR A 459 -20.21 -1.82 11.42
CA THR A 459 -21.40 -1.62 10.58
C THR A 459 -21.51 -2.72 9.52
N ILE A 460 -20.40 -3.07 8.85
CA ILE A 460 -20.41 -4.11 7.83
C ILE A 460 -20.63 -5.50 8.45
N VAL A 461 -19.89 -5.89 9.49
CA VAL A 461 -19.93 -7.28 9.99
C VAL A 461 -21.17 -7.65 10.80
N LEU A 462 -21.95 -6.66 11.28
CA LEU A 462 -23.24 -6.88 11.95
C LEU A 462 -24.44 -6.84 10.98
N SER A 463 -24.23 -6.45 9.72
CA SER A 463 -25.28 -6.42 8.69
C SER A 463 -25.84 -7.81 8.35
N ALA A 464 -27.10 -7.87 7.90
CA ALA A 464 -27.70 -9.12 7.40
C ALA A 464 -26.89 -9.66 6.20
N THR A 465 -26.44 -8.76 5.33
CA THR A 465 -25.58 -9.02 4.16
C THR A 465 -24.35 -9.84 4.55
N TYR A 466 -23.58 -9.41 5.55
CA TYR A 466 -22.39 -10.14 6.00
C TYR A 466 -22.73 -11.42 6.75
N ARG A 467 -23.86 -11.46 7.47
CA ARG A 467 -24.26 -12.57 8.35
C ARG A 467 -24.87 -13.79 7.64
N GLN A 468 -25.20 -13.68 6.36
CA GLN A 468 -25.67 -14.79 5.53
C GLN A 468 -24.81 -16.06 5.60
N ALA A 469 -25.46 -17.22 5.46
CA ALA A 469 -24.80 -18.51 5.26
C ALA A 469 -23.97 -18.53 3.96
N SER A 470 -22.90 -19.34 3.93
CA SER A 470 -22.03 -19.50 2.74
C SER A 470 -22.35 -20.73 1.89
N VAL A 471 -23.30 -21.55 2.33
CA VAL A 471 -23.76 -22.76 1.63
C VAL A 471 -25.13 -22.47 1.02
N LEU A 472 -25.30 -22.81 -0.26
CA LEU A 472 -26.52 -22.62 -1.05
C LEU A 472 -26.90 -23.93 -1.75
N SER A 473 -28.15 -24.04 -2.19
CA SER A 473 -28.52 -25.03 -3.19
C SER A 473 -27.82 -24.76 -4.54
N PRO A 474 -27.61 -25.76 -5.40
CA PRO A 474 -26.98 -25.57 -6.71
C PRO A 474 -27.66 -24.48 -7.55
N THR A 475 -29.00 -24.42 -7.53
CA THR A 475 -29.81 -23.43 -8.25
C THR A 475 -29.57 -22.00 -7.74
N ALA A 476 -29.48 -21.80 -6.42
CA ALA A 476 -29.21 -20.49 -5.84
C ALA A 476 -27.73 -20.08 -5.99
N LEU A 477 -26.80 -21.03 -6.06
CA LEU A 477 -25.41 -20.75 -6.44
C LEU A 477 -25.29 -20.36 -7.92
N ALA A 478 -26.08 -20.97 -8.80
CA ALA A 478 -26.08 -20.68 -10.24
C ALA A 478 -26.65 -19.30 -10.60
N SER A 479 -27.51 -18.70 -9.76
CA SER A 479 -28.08 -17.36 -10.02
C SER A 479 -27.14 -16.20 -9.67
N ASP A 480 -26.16 -16.40 -8.78
CA ASP A 480 -25.04 -15.48 -8.58
C ASP A 480 -23.72 -16.23 -8.29
N PRO A 481 -23.09 -16.86 -9.31
CA PRO A 481 -21.91 -17.70 -9.10
C PRO A 481 -20.74 -16.92 -8.48
N ALA A 482 -20.60 -15.65 -8.84
CA ALA A 482 -19.48 -14.80 -8.44
C ALA A 482 -19.74 -13.96 -7.16
N ASN A 483 -20.88 -14.18 -6.49
CA ASN A 483 -21.37 -13.40 -5.33
C ASN A 483 -21.33 -11.87 -5.58
N ARG A 484 -21.71 -11.45 -6.78
CA ARG A 484 -21.72 -10.05 -7.24
C ARG A 484 -22.81 -9.22 -6.56
N TRP A 485 -23.91 -9.85 -6.19
CA TRP A 485 -25.08 -9.24 -5.56
C TRP A 485 -25.24 -9.68 -4.09
N PHE A 486 -24.18 -10.29 -3.53
CA PHE A 486 -24.07 -10.71 -2.14
C PHE A 486 -25.24 -11.58 -1.65
N THR A 487 -25.66 -12.56 -2.46
CA THR A 487 -26.75 -13.51 -2.14
C THR A 487 -26.34 -14.60 -1.12
N ARG A 488 -25.09 -14.58 -0.65
CA ARG A 488 -24.56 -15.45 0.40
C ARG A 488 -23.39 -14.79 1.13
N GLY A 489 -23.10 -15.28 2.33
CA GLY A 489 -21.89 -14.91 3.07
C GLY A 489 -20.64 -15.37 2.33
N ALA A 490 -19.63 -14.50 2.23
CA ALA A 490 -18.44 -14.76 1.43
C ALA A 490 -17.64 -15.99 1.93
N ARG A 491 -16.94 -16.64 0.98
CA ARG A 491 -16.06 -17.80 1.23
C ARG A 491 -14.89 -17.75 0.24
N PHE A 492 -13.69 -17.53 0.75
CA PHE A 492 -12.44 -17.47 -0.03
C PHE A 492 -11.27 -17.99 0.82
N ARG A 493 -10.11 -18.25 0.20
CA ARG A 493 -8.90 -18.73 0.90
C ARG A 493 -8.33 -17.62 1.80
N LEU A 494 -7.93 -17.98 3.02
CA LEU A 494 -7.16 -17.10 3.90
C LEU A 494 -5.82 -16.72 3.25
N ASP A 495 -5.34 -15.52 3.51
CA ASP A 495 -4.05 -15.03 3.02
C ASP A 495 -2.88 -15.81 3.67
N ALA A 496 -1.71 -15.80 3.03
CA ALA A 496 -0.57 -16.66 3.39
C ALA A 496 -0.18 -16.63 4.88
N GLU A 497 -0.09 -15.44 5.47
CA GLU A 497 0.20 -15.21 6.88
C GLU A 497 -0.92 -15.81 7.77
N ARG A 498 -2.18 -15.59 7.39
CA ARG A 498 -3.38 -16.07 8.10
C ARG A 498 -3.51 -17.61 8.04
N ILE A 499 -3.01 -18.27 6.99
CA ILE A 499 -2.94 -19.73 6.93
C ILE A 499 -1.97 -20.25 7.98
N ARG A 500 -0.72 -19.77 8.02
CA ARG A 500 0.26 -20.20 9.04
C ARG A 500 -0.20 -19.87 10.46
N ASP A 501 -0.79 -18.69 10.66
CA ASP A 501 -1.36 -18.31 11.96
C ASP A 501 -2.49 -19.26 12.40
N ALA A 502 -3.33 -19.73 11.47
CA ALA A 502 -4.41 -20.67 11.79
C ALA A 502 -3.88 -22.06 12.19
N PHE A 503 -2.87 -22.58 11.50
CA PHE A 503 -2.19 -23.84 11.90
C PHE A 503 -1.57 -23.71 13.30
N LEU A 504 -0.78 -22.65 13.54
CA LEU A 504 -0.17 -22.42 14.85
C LEU A 504 -1.18 -22.15 15.98
N THR A 505 -2.39 -21.67 15.66
CA THR A 505 -3.46 -21.53 16.64
C THR A 505 -4.09 -22.89 16.95
N ALA A 506 -4.29 -23.75 15.95
CA ALA A 506 -4.82 -25.11 16.12
C ALA A 506 -3.85 -26.02 16.90
N SER A 507 -2.54 -25.88 16.69
CA SER A 507 -1.51 -26.62 17.44
C SER A 507 -1.21 -26.08 18.84
N GLY A 508 -1.84 -24.95 19.23
CA GLY A 508 -1.57 -24.26 20.49
C GLY A 508 -0.21 -23.56 20.59
N GLN A 509 0.61 -23.58 19.53
CA GLN A 509 1.98 -23.07 19.54
C GLN A 509 2.10 -21.55 19.32
N LEU A 510 1.07 -20.89 18.77
CA LEU A 510 1.14 -19.49 18.34
C LEU A 510 1.57 -18.53 19.46
N SER A 511 2.75 -17.93 19.33
CA SER A 511 3.11 -16.78 20.17
C SER A 511 2.27 -15.56 19.79
N ARG A 512 1.44 -15.13 20.75
CA ARG A 512 0.60 -13.93 20.69
C ARG A 512 1.39 -12.63 21.00
N ARG A 513 2.72 -12.68 21.06
CA ARG A 513 3.58 -11.53 21.39
C ARG A 513 3.57 -10.49 20.28
N LEU A 514 3.32 -9.23 20.66
CA LEU A 514 3.16 -8.09 19.77
C LEU A 514 4.48 -7.33 19.53
N GLY A 515 4.67 -6.81 18.32
CA GLY A 515 5.73 -5.85 17.95
C GLY A 515 7.17 -6.39 17.98
N GLY A 516 8.17 -5.51 17.97
CA GLY A 516 9.58 -5.91 17.99
C GLY A 516 10.17 -6.21 16.59
N PRO A 517 11.44 -6.62 16.50
CA PRO A 517 12.04 -6.96 15.21
C PRO A 517 11.30 -8.11 14.51
N SER A 518 11.44 -8.18 13.18
CA SER A 518 10.99 -9.34 12.41
C SER A 518 11.80 -10.60 12.77
N VAL A 519 11.15 -11.75 12.64
CA VAL A 519 11.63 -13.06 13.10
C VAL A 519 11.70 -14.06 11.94
N PHE A 520 12.38 -15.17 12.18
CA PHE A 520 12.61 -16.22 11.20
C PHE A 520 11.91 -17.50 11.69
N PRO A 521 10.70 -17.81 11.22
CA PRO A 521 10.11 -19.14 11.40
C PRO A 521 11.01 -20.26 10.84
N VAL A 522 10.72 -21.51 11.17
CA VAL A 522 11.34 -22.65 10.46
C VAL A 522 10.78 -22.71 9.03
N GLN A 523 11.61 -23.14 8.08
CA GLN A 523 11.25 -23.58 6.73
C GLN A 523 12.19 -24.73 6.35
N ALA A 524 11.94 -25.39 5.22
CA ALA A 524 12.90 -26.33 4.63
C ALA A 524 14.27 -25.66 4.37
N ASP A 525 15.36 -26.44 4.39
CA ASP A 525 16.68 -25.86 4.13
C ASP A 525 16.82 -25.43 2.67
N THR A 526 17.05 -24.12 2.48
CA THR A 526 17.29 -23.51 1.17
C THR A 526 18.79 -23.31 0.90
N SER A 527 19.69 -23.91 1.68
CA SER A 527 21.15 -23.77 1.54
C SER A 527 21.70 -24.47 0.27
N GLY A 528 21.54 -23.77 -0.84
CA GLY A 528 21.86 -24.23 -2.20
C GLY A 528 21.05 -23.50 -3.29
N VAL A 529 19.90 -22.92 -2.91
CA VAL A 529 19.01 -22.16 -3.81
C VAL A 529 19.33 -20.64 -3.79
N ILE A 530 20.10 -20.17 -2.81
CA ILE A 530 20.39 -18.75 -2.61
C ILE A 530 21.44 -18.25 -3.63
N PRO A 531 21.18 -17.16 -4.39
CA PRO A 531 22.12 -16.60 -5.35
C PRO A 531 23.47 -16.14 -4.78
N ILE A 532 24.44 -15.97 -5.68
CA ILE A 532 25.89 -15.98 -5.43
C ILE A 532 26.44 -14.69 -4.76
N ASN A 533 25.58 -13.75 -4.38
CA ASN A 533 25.95 -12.41 -3.89
C ASN A 533 26.06 -12.29 -2.34
N LYS A 534 27.10 -12.94 -1.79
CA LYS A 534 27.71 -12.73 -0.44
C LYS A 534 26.95 -13.25 0.80
N THR A 535 27.26 -14.49 1.18
CA THR A 535 27.50 -15.05 2.55
C THR A 535 26.63 -14.74 3.78
N SER A 536 25.96 -13.59 3.94
CA SER A 536 25.19 -13.23 5.15
C SER A 536 23.75 -13.73 5.16
N THR A 537 23.28 -14.30 4.05
CA THR A 537 21.87 -14.56 3.70
C THR A 537 21.31 -15.89 4.23
N ARG A 538 22.03 -16.63 5.09
CA ARG A 538 21.54 -17.91 5.64
C ARG A 538 20.33 -17.70 6.55
N TRP A 539 19.18 -18.19 6.13
CA TRP A 539 17.98 -18.25 6.97
C TRP A 539 18.25 -19.14 8.19
N ARG A 540 18.25 -18.53 9.39
CA ARG A 540 18.45 -19.22 10.67
C ARG A 540 17.18 -19.05 11.50
N PRO A 541 16.44 -20.12 11.83
CA PRO A 541 15.23 -19.99 12.64
C PRO A 541 15.49 -19.29 13.98
N SER A 542 14.54 -18.46 14.41
CA SER A 542 14.60 -17.74 15.68
C SER A 542 14.40 -18.70 16.88
N PRO A 543 15.11 -18.49 18.01
CA PRO A 543 15.01 -19.37 19.16
C PRO A 543 13.71 -19.15 19.96
N GLY A 544 13.33 -20.14 20.78
CA GLY A 544 12.24 -20.02 21.74
C GLY A 544 10.88 -19.77 21.08
N GLU A 545 10.10 -18.82 21.61
CA GLU A 545 8.80 -18.45 21.05
C GLU A 545 8.88 -17.69 19.71
N ASP A 546 10.03 -17.09 19.36
CA ASP A 546 10.12 -16.15 18.24
C ASP A 546 9.88 -16.84 16.88
N ARG A 547 10.17 -18.15 16.74
CA ARG A 547 9.80 -18.96 15.55
C ARG A 547 8.30 -19.18 15.35
N TYR A 548 7.50 -19.05 16.41
CA TYR A 548 6.06 -19.35 16.45
C TYR A 548 5.19 -18.08 16.47
N ARG A 549 5.77 -16.89 16.24
CA ARG A 549 5.00 -15.64 16.14
C ARG A 549 4.15 -15.60 14.87
N ARG A 550 3.16 -14.70 14.86
CA ARG A 550 2.30 -14.43 13.70
C ARG A 550 3.08 -14.09 12.43
N GLY A 551 2.55 -14.48 11.27
CA GLY A 551 3.20 -14.32 9.95
C GLY A 551 3.49 -12.87 9.55
N ILE A 552 2.78 -11.89 10.12
CA ILE A 552 3.08 -10.45 9.96
C ILE A 552 4.45 -10.04 10.54
N TYR A 553 5.04 -10.86 11.42
CA TYR A 553 6.39 -10.67 11.97
C TYR A 553 7.47 -11.44 11.20
N THR A 554 7.12 -12.28 10.21
CA THR A 554 8.11 -12.99 9.38
C THR A 554 9.02 -12.01 8.64
N TYR A 555 10.33 -12.26 8.67
CA TYR A 555 11.33 -11.45 7.99
C TYR A 555 11.06 -11.39 6.48
N TRP A 556 10.82 -10.18 5.97
CA TRP A 556 10.31 -9.98 4.62
C TRP A 556 11.41 -9.46 3.69
N ARG A 557 12.11 -10.40 3.03
CA ARG A 557 13.10 -10.10 1.99
C ARG A 557 12.43 -10.04 0.61
N ARG A 558 12.76 -9.00 -0.18
CA ARG A 558 12.10 -8.71 -1.46
C ARG A 558 12.44 -9.69 -2.57
N THR A 559 13.72 -10.03 -2.71
CA THR A 559 14.22 -10.96 -3.74
C THR A 559 13.97 -12.42 -3.43
N MET A 560 13.63 -12.75 -2.18
CA MET A 560 13.46 -14.13 -1.72
C MET A 560 12.55 -14.15 -0.49
N LEU A 561 11.24 -14.31 -0.73
CA LEU A 561 10.23 -14.48 0.33
C LEU A 561 10.48 -15.76 1.14
N PHE A 562 9.92 -15.82 2.36
CA PHE A 562 9.74 -17.06 3.10
C PHE A 562 8.96 -18.08 2.26
N THR A 563 9.48 -19.31 2.13
CA THR A 563 9.05 -20.25 1.07
C THR A 563 7.55 -20.55 1.12
N ALA A 564 6.98 -20.84 2.29
CA ALA A 564 5.55 -21.06 2.43
C ALA A 564 4.69 -19.80 2.17
N LEU A 565 5.18 -18.59 2.49
CA LEU A 565 4.43 -17.36 2.16
C LEU A 565 4.32 -17.19 0.63
N ALA A 566 5.41 -17.46 -0.10
CA ALA A 566 5.41 -17.41 -1.57
C ALA A 566 4.42 -18.43 -2.17
N ALA A 567 4.42 -19.67 -1.66
CA ALA A 567 3.50 -20.72 -2.13
C ALA A 567 2.02 -20.33 -1.96
N PHE A 568 1.67 -19.58 -0.91
CA PHE A 568 0.29 -19.13 -0.62
C PHE A 568 -0.03 -17.71 -1.16
N ASP A 569 0.58 -17.31 -2.28
CA ASP A 569 0.36 -16.05 -3.02
C ASP A 569 0.71 -14.74 -2.27
N ALA A 570 1.67 -14.75 -1.32
CA ALA A 570 2.15 -13.50 -0.71
C ALA A 570 2.93 -12.63 -1.73
N PRO A 571 2.75 -11.30 -1.73
CA PRO A 571 3.44 -10.41 -2.67
C PRO A 571 4.93 -10.24 -2.33
N THR A 572 5.79 -10.03 -3.34
CA THR A 572 7.22 -9.71 -3.15
C THR A 572 7.46 -8.38 -2.44
N ARG A 573 6.40 -7.56 -2.27
CA ARG A 573 6.41 -6.17 -1.78
C ARG A 573 7.21 -5.20 -2.65
N GLU A 574 7.76 -5.61 -3.78
CA GLU A 574 8.52 -4.72 -4.67
C GLU A 574 7.68 -3.60 -5.28
N PHE A 575 6.39 -3.88 -5.52
CA PHE A 575 5.41 -2.96 -6.09
C PHE A 575 4.20 -2.84 -5.18
N CYS A 576 3.47 -1.72 -5.29
CA CYS A 576 2.27 -1.49 -4.50
C CYS A 576 1.23 -2.54 -4.92
N THR A 577 0.65 -3.25 -3.95
CA THR A 577 -0.27 -4.35 -4.22
C THR A 577 -1.65 -4.05 -3.62
N PRO A 578 -2.53 -3.30 -4.32
CA PRO A 578 -3.90 -3.02 -3.85
C PRO A 578 -4.79 -4.25 -3.73
N ARG A 579 -4.44 -5.32 -4.45
CA ARG A 579 -5.20 -6.57 -4.53
C ARG A 579 -4.23 -7.75 -4.55
N ARG A 580 -4.31 -8.65 -3.58
CA ARG A 580 -3.57 -9.92 -3.62
C ARG A 580 -4.18 -10.86 -4.64
N SER A 581 -3.33 -11.65 -5.30
CA SER A 581 -3.76 -12.88 -5.96
C SER A 581 -4.24 -13.89 -4.91
N ARG A 582 -5.26 -14.68 -5.23
CA ARG A 582 -5.74 -15.79 -4.39
C ARG A 582 -6.03 -17.00 -5.28
N THR A 583 -5.04 -17.88 -5.42
CA THR A 583 -5.14 -19.17 -6.09
C THR A 583 -5.49 -20.29 -5.08
N ASN A 584 -5.90 -21.44 -5.60
CA ASN A 584 -5.90 -22.71 -4.86
C ASN A 584 -5.24 -23.75 -5.77
N SER A 585 -4.08 -24.28 -5.39
CA SER A 585 -3.30 -25.23 -6.22
C SER A 585 -2.94 -26.52 -5.48
N PRO A 586 -2.71 -27.65 -6.18
CA PRO A 586 -2.22 -28.87 -5.54
C PRO A 586 -0.87 -28.67 -4.82
N LEU A 587 -0.02 -27.77 -5.33
CA LEU A 587 1.26 -27.41 -4.71
C LEU A 587 1.08 -26.78 -3.32
N GLN A 588 0.04 -25.96 -3.11
CA GLN A 588 -0.28 -25.40 -1.80
C GLN A 588 -0.69 -26.47 -0.79
N ALA A 589 -1.40 -27.51 -1.22
CA ALA A 589 -1.71 -28.67 -0.37
C ALA A 589 -0.43 -29.48 -0.04
N LEU A 590 0.44 -29.71 -1.02
CA LEU A 590 1.74 -30.37 -0.81
C LEU A 590 2.61 -29.60 0.19
N VAL A 591 2.69 -28.26 0.08
CA VAL A 591 3.42 -27.41 1.04
C VAL A 591 2.84 -27.54 2.45
N GLY A 592 1.50 -27.54 2.59
CA GLY A 592 0.84 -27.74 3.89
C GLY A 592 1.09 -29.13 4.53
N MET A 593 1.50 -30.13 3.75
CA MET A 593 1.83 -31.48 4.24
C MET A 593 3.33 -31.73 4.42
N ASN A 594 4.22 -30.90 3.85
CA ASN A 594 5.67 -31.20 3.75
C ASN A 594 6.60 -30.08 4.21
N ASP A 595 6.17 -28.81 4.29
CA ASP A 595 7.03 -27.74 4.82
C ASP A 595 7.12 -27.87 6.36
N PRO A 596 8.33 -27.90 6.96
CA PRO A 596 8.52 -27.96 8.41
C PRO A 596 7.77 -26.89 9.21
N ALA A 597 7.43 -25.74 8.60
CA ALA A 597 6.61 -24.71 9.23
C ALA A 597 5.18 -25.17 9.59
N PHE A 598 4.66 -26.19 8.88
CA PHE A 598 3.36 -26.81 9.14
C PHE A 598 3.50 -28.18 9.79
N PHE A 599 4.52 -28.97 9.43
CA PHE A 599 4.76 -30.28 10.03
C PHE A 599 5.06 -30.19 11.54
N ASP A 600 5.85 -29.20 11.98
CA ASP A 600 6.10 -28.95 13.41
C ASP A 600 4.84 -28.49 14.17
N ALA A 601 3.73 -28.23 13.47
CA ALA A 601 2.46 -27.73 13.98
C ALA A 601 1.27 -28.65 13.65
N ALA A 602 1.54 -29.94 13.35
CA ALA A 602 0.56 -31.00 13.15
C ALA A 602 0.57 -31.99 14.33
#